data_AF-A0A5K1JT86-F1
#
_entry.id   AF-A0A5K1JT86-F1
#
_cell.length_a   1.000
_cell.length_b   1.000
_cell.length_c   1.000
_cell.angle_alpha   90.00
_cell.angle_beta   90.00
_cell.angle_gamma   90.00
#
_symmetry.space_group_name_H-M   'P 1'
#
loop_
_entity.id
_entity.type
_entity.pdbx_description
1 polymer ?
#
loop_
_entity_poly.entity_id
_entity_poly.type
_entity_poly.pdbx_seq_one_letter_code
_entity_poly.pdbx_strand_id
1 'polypeptide(L)'
;MLQNFSTMTAVISGLNTPPIRRLKRTWEQVNAKFMSQLKVCESTIDTNKNFNNYRSTLARIQPPCVPFIGVYLTTLTFINDGAEDKLAGKMINFRKRQKAAEVIQDIKRWQAKPYNFQTVASVLSYLEESFQSYQDGVDYGDQFWNLSLEREPREREDEKMARLLQ
;
A
#
# COMPACT_ATOMS: atom_id res chain seq x y z
N MET A 1 -3.81 -4.62 18.81
CA MET A 1 -3.87 -3.86 17.53
C MET A 1 -3.90 -4.86 16.37
N LEU A 2 -4.60 -4.53 15.28
CA LEU A 2 -4.82 -5.42 14.14
C LEU A 2 -3.53 -5.73 13.35
N GLN A 3 -2.53 -4.83 13.30
CA GLN A 3 -1.25 -5.08 12.60
C GLN A 3 -1.41 -5.54 11.14
N ASN A 4 -2.37 -4.96 10.42
CA ASN A 4 -2.62 -5.23 9.01
C ASN A 4 -2.04 -4.09 8.15
N PHE A 5 -0.78 -4.26 7.75
CA PHE A 5 -0.06 -3.28 6.93
C PHE A 5 -0.45 -3.36 5.46
N SER A 6 -0.92 -4.52 4.98
CA SER A 6 -1.40 -4.66 3.61
C SER A 6 -2.59 -3.74 3.34
N THR A 7 -3.64 -3.83 4.15
CA THR A 7 -4.84 -2.99 4.00
C THR A 7 -4.53 -1.52 4.30
N MET A 8 -3.69 -1.24 5.30
CA MET A 8 -3.22 0.13 5.56
C MET A 8 -2.55 0.73 4.31
N THR A 9 -1.66 -0.02 3.66
CA THR A 9 -0.99 0.40 2.42
C THR A 9 -2.00 0.64 1.31
N ALA A 10 -2.96 -0.28 1.11
CA ALA A 10 -3.99 -0.14 0.08
C ALA A 10 -4.82 1.14 0.24
N VAL A 11 -5.25 1.46 1.47
CA VAL A 11 -6.00 2.69 1.78
C VAL A 11 -5.14 3.92 1.53
N ILE A 12 -3.89 3.96 2.02
CA ILE A 12 -2.98 5.10 1.80
C ILE A 12 -2.73 5.31 0.31
N SER A 13 -2.44 4.24 -0.44
CA SER A 13 -2.20 4.30 -1.88
C SER A 13 -3.41 4.87 -2.62
N GLY A 14 -4.62 4.43 -2.26
CA GLY A 14 -5.87 5.00 -2.78
C GLY A 14 -5.99 6.50 -2.50
N LEU A 15 -5.84 6.91 -1.24
CA LEU A 15 -5.92 8.32 -0.83
C LEU A 15 -4.85 9.21 -1.48
N ASN A 16 -3.71 8.65 -1.84
CA ASN A 16 -2.60 9.34 -2.51
C ASN A 16 -2.68 9.32 -4.03
N THR A 17 -3.72 8.72 -4.62
CA THR A 17 -3.95 8.82 -6.06
C THR A 17 -4.21 10.28 -6.48
N PRO A 18 -3.76 10.70 -7.68
CA PRO A 18 -4.01 12.04 -8.20
C PRO A 18 -5.45 12.56 -8.10
N PRO A 19 -6.50 11.78 -8.46
CA PRO A 19 -7.89 12.24 -8.35
C PRO A 19 -8.34 12.55 -6.92
N ILE A 20 -7.78 11.90 -5.89
CA ILE A 20 -8.14 12.18 -4.50
C ILE A 20 -7.24 13.27 -3.91
N ARG A 21 -5.93 13.21 -4.15
CA ARG A 21 -4.96 14.12 -3.53
C ARG A 21 -5.14 15.57 -3.95
N ARG A 22 -5.71 15.82 -5.13
CA ARG A 22 -5.97 17.16 -5.65
C ARG A 22 -7.14 17.91 -5.00
N LEU A 23 -8.01 17.22 -4.26
CA LEU A 23 -9.24 17.75 -3.66
C LEU A 23 -8.95 18.63 -2.44
N LYS A 24 -8.28 19.77 -2.65
CA LYS A 24 -7.76 20.63 -1.57
C LYS A 24 -8.84 21.04 -0.58
N ARG A 25 -10.01 21.43 -1.06
CA ARG A 25 -11.12 21.90 -0.20
C ARG A 25 -11.68 20.77 0.65
N THR A 26 -11.71 19.55 0.12
CA THR A 26 -12.08 18.36 0.88
C THR A 26 -11.04 18.06 1.96
N TRP A 27 -9.74 18.12 1.64
CA TRP A 27 -8.66 17.88 2.60
C TRP A 27 -8.59 18.93 3.72
N GLU A 28 -8.92 20.20 3.43
CA GLU A 28 -8.99 21.29 4.42
C GLU A 28 -10.07 21.06 5.50
N GLN A 29 -11.11 20.28 5.19
CA GLN A 29 -12.17 19.94 6.14
C GLN A 29 -11.79 18.77 7.06
N VAL A 30 -10.71 18.04 6.76
CA VAL A 30 -10.26 16.92 7.58
C VAL A 30 -9.52 17.44 8.80
N ASN A 31 -9.93 16.98 10.00
CA ASN A 31 -9.30 17.39 11.25
C ASN A 31 -7.78 17.09 11.26
N ALA A 32 -6.99 18.02 11.80
CA ALA A 32 -5.53 17.93 11.88
C ALA A 32 -5.02 16.64 12.56
N LYS A 33 -5.76 16.09 13.52
CA LYS A 33 -5.44 14.80 14.16
C LYS A 33 -5.43 13.65 13.14
N PHE A 34 -6.46 13.56 12.30
CA PHE A 34 -6.55 12.51 11.27
C PHE A 34 -5.53 12.72 10.16
N MET A 35 -5.24 13.98 9.80
CA MET A 35 -4.15 14.31 8.88
C MET A 35 -2.78 13.89 9.43
N SER A 36 -2.55 14.05 10.73
CA SER A 36 -1.33 13.57 11.39
C SER A 36 -1.24 12.04 11.36
N GLN A 37 -2.35 11.34 11.63
CA GLN A 37 -2.40 9.87 11.53
C GLN A 37 -2.10 9.38 10.10
N LEU A 38 -2.66 10.04 9.08
CA LEU A 38 -2.37 9.74 7.68
C LEU A 38 -0.87 9.90 7.36
N LYS A 39 -0.23 10.97 7.84
CA LYS A 39 1.22 11.19 7.65
C LYS A 39 2.08 10.10 8.31
N VAL A 40 1.69 9.63 9.50
CA VAL A 40 2.39 8.51 10.17
C VAL A 40 2.27 7.24 9.34
N CYS A 41 1.06 6.96 8.85
CA CYS A 41 0.77 5.85 7.94
C CYS A 41 1.63 5.93 6.66
N GLU A 42 1.68 7.09 5.99
CA GLU A 42 2.53 7.34 4.82
C GLU A 42 4.01 7.10 5.12
N SER A 43 4.52 7.62 6.24
CA SER A 43 5.94 7.46 6.63
C SER A 43 6.33 6.02 7.00
N THR A 44 5.35 5.19 7.35
CA THR A 44 5.59 3.79 7.69
C THR A 44 6.01 3.00 6.46
N ILE A 45 5.38 3.28 5.31
CA ILE A 45 5.61 2.59 4.03
C ILE A 45 6.53 3.36 3.07
N ASP A 46 7.28 4.33 3.59
CA ASP A 46 8.19 5.15 2.78
C ASP A 46 9.26 4.28 2.08
N THR A 47 9.27 4.37 0.75
CA THR A 47 10.14 3.61 -0.15
C THR A 47 11.55 4.19 -0.24
N ASN A 48 11.75 5.46 0.12
CA ASN A 48 13.01 6.20 -0.07
C ASN A 48 14.21 5.58 0.66
N LYS A 49 13.96 4.71 1.66
CA LYS A 49 15.00 3.96 2.39
C LYS A 49 14.77 2.45 2.35
N ASN A 50 14.32 1.90 1.21
CA ASN A 50 14.04 0.46 1.05
C ASN A 50 13.14 -0.10 2.18
N PHE A 51 12.10 0.64 2.53
CA PHE A 51 11.15 0.28 3.57
C PHE A 51 11.79 0.10 4.98
N ASN A 52 12.85 0.83 5.32
CA ASN A 52 13.57 0.63 6.59
C ASN A 52 12.68 0.80 7.84
N ASN A 53 11.80 1.81 7.85
CA ASN A 53 10.85 2.05 8.95
C ASN A 53 9.90 0.85 9.10
N TYR A 54 9.35 0.39 7.98
CA TYR A 54 8.48 -0.78 7.92
C TYR A 54 9.18 -2.06 8.39
N ARG A 55 10.38 -2.35 7.89
CA ARG A 55 11.18 -3.52 8.29
C ARG A 55 11.50 -3.50 9.79
N SER A 56 11.90 -2.34 10.30
CA SER A 56 12.18 -2.14 11.74
C SER A 56 10.93 -2.34 12.59
N THR A 57 9.77 -1.95 12.08
CA THR A 57 8.47 -2.16 12.74
C THR A 57 8.11 -3.63 12.77
N LEU A 58 8.16 -4.32 11.62
CA LEU A 58 7.88 -5.76 11.53
C LEU A 58 8.79 -6.61 12.42
N ALA A 59 10.07 -6.24 12.55
CA ALA A 59 11.01 -6.95 13.42
C ALA A 59 10.58 -7.00 14.89
N ARG A 60 9.75 -6.05 15.34
CA ARG A 60 9.24 -5.96 16.72
C ARG A 60 7.86 -6.61 16.90
N ILE A 61 7.26 -7.09 15.82
CA ILE A 61 5.90 -7.62 15.79
C ILE A 61 5.92 -9.15 15.87
N GLN A 62 4.94 -9.69 16.59
CA GLN A 62 4.64 -11.13 16.61
C GLN A 62 3.27 -11.38 15.95
N PRO A 63 3.06 -12.53 15.27
CA PRO A 63 1.77 -12.90 14.70
C PRO A 63 0.61 -12.85 15.73
N PRO A 64 -0.62 -12.52 15.31
CA PRO A 64 -1.07 -12.34 13.92
C PRO A 64 -0.74 -10.95 13.34
N CYS A 65 -0.31 -10.91 12.08
CA CYS A 65 0.04 -9.70 11.32
C CYS A 65 -0.19 -9.97 9.83
N VAL A 66 -0.71 -8.98 9.09
CA VAL A 66 -0.78 -9.03 7.62
C VAL A 66 0.27 -8.07 7.05
N PRO A 67 1.44 -8.56 6.62
CA PRO A 67 2.45 -7.70 6.02
C PRO A 67 2.02 -7.20 4.63
N PHE A 68 2.53 -6.03 4.23
CA PHE A 68 2.51 -5.60 2.84
C PHE A 68 3.44 -6.48 1.99
N ILE A 69 2.86 -7.28 1.09
CA ILE A 69 3.58 -8.28 0.30
C ILE A 69 4.56 -7.65 -0.70
N GLY A 70 4.32 -6.40 -1.13
CA GLY A 70 5.17 -5.70 -2.10
C GLY A 70 6.64 -5.65 -1.67
N VAL A 71 6.93 -5.47 -0.38
CA VAL A 71 8.31 -5.45 0.14
C VAL A 71 9.03 -6.79 -0.07
N TYR A 72 8.30 -7.89 0.12
CA TYR A 72 8.83 -9.23 -0.08
C TYR A 72 9.06 -9.53 -1.55
N LEU A 73 8.10 -9.17 -2.41
CA LEU A 73 8.21 -9.32 -3.87
C LEU A 73 9.39 -8.52 -4.41
N THR A 74 9.55 -7.26 -4.02
CA THR A 74 10.71 -6.44 -4.38
C THR A 74 12.03 -7.12 -3.97
N THR A 75 12.09 -7.68 -2.76
CA THR A 75 13.29 -8.38 -2.27
C THR A 75 13.57 -9.66 -3.08
N LEU A 76 12.53 -10.44 -3.42
CA LEU A 76 12.65 -11.63 -4.26
C LEU A 76 13.10 -11.28 -5.68
N THR A 77 12.58 -10.20 -6.28
CA THR A 77 13.03 -9.68 -7.57
C THR A 77 14.51 -9.31 -7.52
N PHE A 78 14.95 -8.57 -6.49
CA PHE A 78 16.38 -8.25 -6.32
C PHE A 78 17.27 -9.50 -6.21
N ILE A 79 16.82 -10.55 -5.51
CA ILE A 79 17.56 -11.82 -5.42
C ILE A 79 17.58 -12.53 -6.77
N ASN A 80 16.46 -12.51 -7.49
CA ASN A 80 16.32 -13.16 -8.78
C ASN A 80 17.27 -12.54 -9.82
N ASP A 81 17.30 -11.22 -9.90
CA ASP A 81 18.02 -10.48 -10.93
C ASP A 81 19.49 -10.28 -10.57
N GLY A 82 19.82 -10.29 -9.27
CA GLY A 82 21.17 -10.05 -8.77
C GLY A 82 22.13 -11.25 -8.82
N ALA A 83 21.68 -12.44 -9.20
CA ALA A 83 22.53 -13.64 -9.29
C ALA A 83 22.01 -14.66 -10.30
N GLU A 84 22.91 -15.37 -10.99
CA GLU A 84 22.53 -16.48 -11.86
C GLU A 84 22.04 -17.70 -11.07
N ASP A 85 21.15 -18.47 -11.70
CA ASP A 85 20.60 -19.71 -11.14
C ASP A 85 21.63 -20.84 -11.05
N LYS A 86 22.65 -20.79 -11.91
CA LYS A 86 23.73 -21.77 -11.98
C LYS A 86 25.08 -21.06 -11.91
N LEU A 87 26.06 -21.75 -11.35
CA LEU A 87 27.46 -21.35 -11.37
C LEU A 87 28.16 -22.00 -12.57
N ALA A 88 29.47 -21.74 -12.70
CA ALA A 88 30.32 -22.44 -13.66
C ALA A 88 30.15 -23.97 -13.55
N GLY A 89 30.19 -24.65 -14.70
CA GLY A 89 29.96 -26.11 -14.75
C GLY A 89 28.50 -26.54 -14.55
N LYS A 90 27.52 -25.62 -14.72
CA LYS A 90 26.07 -25.89 -14.58
C LYS A 90 25.66 -26.31 -13.15
N MET A 91 26.49 -26.06 -12.14
CA MET A 91 26.18 -26.34 -10.73
C MET A 91 25.09 -25.39 -10.22
N ILE A 92 24.20 -25.87 -9.35
CA ILE A 92 23.13 -25.02 -8.78
C ILE A 92 23.74 -23.95 -7.87
N ASN A 93 23.30 -22.70 -8.01
CA ASN A 93 23.67 -21.62 -7.10
C ASN A 93 22.84 -21.69 -5.80
N PHE A 94 23.28 -22.53 -4.86
CA PHE A 94 22.59 -22.70 -3.57
C PHE A 94 22.53 -21.41 -2.73
N ARG A 95 23.48 -20.49 -2.88
CA ARG A 95 23.45 -19.20 -2.18
C ARG A 95 22.26 -18.34 -2.62
N LYS A 96 21.94 -18.31 -3.93
CA LYS A 96 20.73 -17.65 -4.44
C LYS A 96 19.47 -18.31 -3.88
N ARG A 97 19.42 -19.64 -3.88
CA ARG A 97 18.27 -20.41 -3.35
C ARG A 97 18.06 -20.19 -1.86
N GLN A 98 19.15 -20.15 -1.08
CA GLN A 98 19.09 -19.90 0.36
C GLN A 98 18.51 -18.51 0.66
N LYS A 99 18.99 -17.45 0.01
CA LYS A 99 18.46 -16.10 0.18
C LYS A 99 16.96 -16.02 -0.14
N ALA A 100 16.52 -16.65 -1.23
CA ALA A 100 15.09 -16.70 -1.56
C ALA A 100 14.28 -17.47 -0.52
N ALA A 101 14.81 -18.60 -0.02
CA ALA A 101 14.18 -19.41 1.01
C ALA A 101 14.01 -18.64 2.34
N GLU A 102 14.99 -17.84 2.75
CA GLU A 102 14.89 -16.98 3.95
C GLU A 102 13.72 -16.00 3.86
N VAL A 103 13.53 -15.37 2.70
CA VAL A 103 12.39 -14.46 2.46
C VAL A 103 11.06 -15.21 2.53
N ILE A 104 10.97 -16.40 1.92
CA ILE A 104 9.77 -17.24 1.94
C ILE A 104 9.45 -17.73 3.35
N GLN A 105 10.47 -18.08 4.14
CA GLN A 105 10.29 -18.48 5.54
C GLN A 105 9.70 -17.35 6.39
N ASP A 106 10.14 -16.11 6.18
CA ASP A 106 9.56 -14.96 6.87
C ASP A 106 8.10 -14.70 6.44
N ILE A 107 7.75 -14.90 5.16
CA ILE A 107 6.34 -14.87 4.72
C ILE A 107 5.52 -15.92 5.48
N LYS A 108 6.03 -17.16 5.56
CA LYS A 108 5.35 -18.27 6.26
C LYS A 108 5.17 -17.99 7.76
N ARG A 109 6.09 -17.26 8.40
CA ARG A 109 5.96 -16.87 9.81
C ARG A 109 4.66 -16.11 10.06
N TRP A 110 4.25 -15.22 9.16
CA TRP A 110 3.02 -14.44 9.30
C TRP A 110 1.74 -15.25 9.11
N GLN A 111 1.84 -16.39 8.41
CA GLN A 111 0.73 -17.32 8.18
C GLN A 111 0.54 -18.32 9.33
N ALA A 112 1.47 -18.38 10.29
CA ALA A 112 1.46 -19.39 11.36
C ALA A 112 0.34 -19.20 12.40
N LYS A 113 -0.19 -17.99 12.56
CA LYS A 113 -1.25 -17.69 13.53
C LYS A 113 -2.35 -16.84 12.90
N PRO A 114 -3.60 -17.36 12.81
CA PRO A 114 -4.72 -16.57 12.32
C PRO A 114 -5.16 -15.53 13.35
N TYR A 115 -5.93 -14.55 12.90
CA TYR A 115 -6.68 -13.69 13.80
C TYR A 115 -7.86 -14.43 14.42
N ASN A 116 -8.18 -14.10 15.67
CA ASN A 116 -9.37 -14.61 16.34
C ASN A 116 -10.55 -13.62 16.16
N PHE A 117 -11.00 -13.45 14.92
CA PHE A 117 -12.17 -12.65 14.60
C PHE A 117 -13.35 -13.54 14.24
N GLN A 118 -14.55 -13.08 14.58
CA GLN A 118 -15.78 -13.67 14.09
C GLN A 118 -16.18 -12.96 12.80
N THR A 119 -16.43 -13.75 11.75
CA THR A 119 -16.88 -13.21 10.47
C THR A 119 -18.30 -12.72 10.60
N VAL A 120 -18.55 -11.49 10.16
CA VAL A 120 -19.91 -10.95 10.03
C VAL A 120 -20.31 -11.08 8.57
N ALA A 121 -21.20 -12.04 8.27
CA ALA A 121 -21.54 -12.43 6.90
C ALA A 121 -22.00 -11.24 6.04
N SER A 122 -22.88 -10.39 6.57
CA SER A 122 -23.38 -9.21 5.84
C SER A 122 -22.27 -8.21 5.49
N VAL A 123 -21.29 -8.00 6.38
CA VAL A 123 -20.14 -7.13 6.10
C VAL A 123 -19.24 -7.75 5.05
N LEU A 124 -19.00 -9.07 5.12
CA LEU A 124 -18.19 -9.78 4.14
C LEU A 124 -18.83 -9.70 2.73
N SER A 125 -20.12 -10.02 2.62
CA SER A 125 -20.86 -9.94 1.35
C SER A 125 -20.82 -8.53 0.76
N TYR A 126 -21.07 -7.50 1.57
CA TYR A 126 -20.97 -6.11 1.10
C TYR A 126 -19.58 -5.77 0.54
N LEU A 127 -18.51 -6.21 1.21
CA LEU A 127 -17.14 -5.96 0.75
C LEU A 127 -16.85 -6.72 -0.55
N GLU A 128 -17.24 -8.00 -0.64
CA GLU A 128 -17.05 -8.81 -1.84
C GLU A 128 -17.78 -8.23 -3.06
N GLU A 129 -19.04 -7.81 -2.90
CA GLU A 129 -19.82 -7.13 -3.95
C GLU A 129 -19.18 -5.80 -4.37
N SER A 130 -18.71 -5.00 -3.39
CA SER A 130 -18.03 -3.73 -3.66
C SER A 130 -16.75 -3.94 -4.48
N PHE A 131 -15.97 -4.99 -4.20
CA PHE A 131 -14.75 -5.27 -4.93
C PHE A 131 -15.01 -5.83 -6.33
N GLN A 132 -16.06 -6.63 -6.52
CA GLN A 132 -16.42 -7.18 -7.83
C GLN A 132 -16.75 -6.09 -8.86
N SER A 133 -17.24 -4.93 -8.40
CA SER A 133 -17.57 -3.78 -9.25
C SER A 133 -16.37 -3.22 -10.04
N TYR A 134 -15.15 -3.58 -9.67
CA TYR A 134 -13.90 -3.10 -10.29
C TYR A 134 -12.97 -4.23 -10.74
N GLN A 135 -13.50 -5.45 -10.93
CA GLN A 135 -12.73 -6.64 -11.36
C GLN A 135 -12.87 -6.98 -12.85
N ASP A 136 -13.39 -6.06 -13.65
CA ASP A 136 -13.60 -6.21 -15.09
C ASP A 136 -12.34 -5.97 -15.95
N GLY A 137 -11.22 -5.57 -15.33
CA GLY A 137 -9.95 -5.30 -16.00
C GLY A 137 -9.91 -3.94 -16.70
N VAL A 138 -10.90 -3.08 -16.48
CA VAL A 138 -10.95 -1.71 -17.02
C VAL A 138 -10.05 -0.80 -16.20
N ASP A 139 -9.31 0.10 -16.87
CA ASP A 139 -8.60 1.19 -16.22
C ASP A 139 -9.56 2.35 -15.96
N TYR A 140 -9.89 2.56 -14.69
CA TYR A 140 -10.79 3.61 -14.23
C TYR A 140 -10.11 4.96 -13.98
N GLY A 141 -8.81 5.08 -14.28
CA GLY A 141 -8.01 6.29 -13.99
C GLY A 141 -8.63 7.57 -14.53
N ASP A 142 -9.01 7.59 -15.81
CA ASP A 142 -9.61 8.76 -16.45
C ASP A 142 -11.00 9.07 -15.90
N GLN A 143 -11.81 8.04 -15.61
CA GLN A 143 -13.12 8.23 -15.01
C GLN A 143 -13.02 8.85 -13.61
N PHE A 144 -12.13 8.35 -12.75
CA PHE A 144 -11.92 8.91 -11.43
C PHE A 144 -11.33 10.32 -11.48
N TRP A 145 -10.47 10.59 -12.46
CA TRP A 145 -9.94 11.93 -12.71
C TRP A 145 -11.03 12.92 -13.10
N ASN A 146 -11.91 12.55 -14.04
CA ASN A 146 -13.02 13.39 -14.48
C ASN A 146 -14.02 13.64 -13.34
N LEU A 147 -14.37 12.59 -12.58
CA LEU A 147 -15.24 12.74 -11.39
C LEU A 147 -14.61 13.68 -10.36
N SER A 148 -13.28 13.60 -10.15
CA SER A 148 -12.58 14.54 -9.28
C SER A 148 -12.68 15.99 -9.79
N LEU A 149 -12.52 16.22 -11.10
CA LEU A 149 -12.66 17.55 -11.70
C LEU A 149 -14.10 18.09 -11.58
N GLU A 150 -15.10 17.23 -11.71
CA GLU A 150 -16.50 17.62 -11.50
C GLU A 150 -16.78 18.03 -10.05
N ARG A 151 -16.21 17.31 -9.08
CA ARG A 151 -16.39 17.59 -7.64
C ARG A 151 -15.64 18.82 -7.19
N GLU A 152 -14.39 18.97 -7.63
CA GLU A 152 -13.63 20.19 -7.40
C GLU A 152 -13.00 20.66 -8.71
N PRO A 153 -13.64 21.60 -9.46
CA PRO A 153 -13.07 22.17 -10.66
C PRO A 153 -11.72 22.85 -10.39
N ARG A 154 -10.87 22.97 -11.41
CA ARG A 154 -9.64 23.77 -11.29
C ARG A 154 -10.06 25.22 -11.07
N GLU A 155 -9.50 25.88 -10.05
CA GLU A 155 -9.64 27.33 -9.88
C GLU A 155 -9.21 28.02 -11.17
N ARG A 156 -10.04 28.97 -11.65
CA ARG A 156 -9.61 29.87 -12.72
C ARG A 156 -8.53 30.79 -12.17
N GLU A 157 -7.53 31.13 -12.98
CA GLU A 157 -6.43 32.04 -12.59
C GLU A 157 -6.96 33.33 -11.95
N ASP A 158 -8.08 33.83 -12.46
CA ASP A 158 -8.77 35.04 -12.01
C ASP A 158 -9.27 34.93 -10.55
N GLU A 159 -9.81 33.76 -10.16
CA GLU A 159 -10.31 33.49 -8.81
C GLU A 159 -9.14 33.32 -7.81
N LYS A 160 -8.04 32.73 -8.28
CA LYS A 160 -6.80 32.58 -7.51
C LYS A 160 -6.16 33.94 -7.23
N MET A 161 -6.15 34.84 -8.22
CA MET A 161 -5.67 36.21 -8.06
C MET A 161 -6.55 37.02 -7.09
N ALA A 162 -7.88 36.87 -7.16
CA ALA A 162 -8.80 37.54 -6.24
C ALA A 162 -8.61 37.11 -4.77
N ARG A 163 -8.29 35.83 -4.52
CA ARG A 163 -7.95 35.32 -3.16
C ARG A 163 -6.63 35.83 -2.61
N LEU A 164 -5.63 36.07 -3.46
CA LEU A 164 -4.32 36.58 -3.05
C LEU A 164 -4.32 38.09 -2.75
N LEU A 165 -5.39 38.79 -3.13
CA LEU A 165 -5.59 40.23 -2.92
C LEU A 165 -6.50 40.56 -1.71
N GLN A 166 -6.98 39.53 -0.97
CA GLN A 166 -7.72 39.66 0.29
C GLN A 166 -6.84 39.26 1.47
#